data_AF-A0A428SAS8-F1
#
_entry.id   AF-A0A428SAS8-F1
#
_cell.length_a   1.000
_cell.length_b   1.000
_cell.length_c   1.000
_cell.angle_alpha   90.00
_cell.angle_beta   90.00
_cell.angle_gamma   90.00
#
_symmetry.space_group_name_H-M   'P 1'
#
loop_
_entity.id
_entity.type
_entity.pdbx_description
1 polymer ?
#
loop_
_entity_poly.entity_id
_entity_poly.type
_entity_poly.pdbx_seq_one_letter_code
_entity_poly.pdbx_strand_id
1 'polypeptide(L)'
;DIDFEDSTHRAELRAGLDEFADYLVDNFFLPIKASTKKTPQPTPASHSAVMRTQRQGHVFSGTPERIASLRGACLMRDRYRCVISRKFDKAEALQRYRRHDETGPRDQDGAPLKGQSFAYLEVAHILPHLPTRLGSSGELNPSKVAALAILNMFDSGAAYLIEGVDIDRPGNALTLTQNLHISFGDFQVFFEPNGNEPHMYRIDTFLPPNLEEDVPVTRTLYLTKDRSIDPPSPRLLAIHRAIAHILHLSAAGEYIDKILSDADEHGIRSDGSTELHRLLQFRLQDWGVGQVHS
;
A
#
# COMPACT_ATOMS: atom_id res chain seq x y z
N ASP A 1 -16.81 13.02 36.71
CA ASP A 1 -17.66 13.66 35.69
C ASP A 1 -16.87 14.74 34.99
N ILE A 2 -16.83 14.68 33.66
CA ILE A 2 -16.29 15.75 32.82
C ILE A 2 -17.46 16.69 32.55
N ASP A 3 -17.39 17.92 33.08
CA ASP A 3 -18.40 18.94 32.79
C ASP A 3 -18.10 19.57 31.43
N PHE A 4 -18.86 19.14 30.42
CA PHE A 4 -18.72 19.66 29.07
C PHE A 4 -19.28 21.07 28.91
N GLU A 5 -19.88 21.72 29.92
CA GLU A 5 -20.37 23.10 29.81
C GLU A 5 -19.34 24.18 30.18
N ASP A 6 -18.22 23.81 30.81
CA ASP A 6 -17.14 24.74 31.09
C ASP A 6 -16.38 25.10 29.79
N SER A 7 -16.41 26.38 29.44
CA SER A 7 -15.72 26.93 28.27
C SER A 7 -14.21 26.72 28.30
N THR A 8 -13.60 26.67 29.48
CA THR A 8 -12.15 26.46 29.65
C THR A 8 -11.79 25.02 29.35
N HIS A 9 -12.51 24.07 29.94
CA HIS A 9 -12.34 22.64 29.65
C HIS A 9 -12.62 22.32 28.19
N ARG A 10 -13.66 22.93 27.58
CA ARG A 10 -13.93 22.80 26.13
C ARG A 10 -12.75 23.28 25.28
N ALA A 11 -12.10 24.38 25.65
CA ALA A 11 -10.96 24.93 24.91
C ALA A 11 -9.72 24.04 25.04
N GLU A 12 -9.42 23.54 26.24
CA GLU A 12 -8.31 22.60 26.48
C GLU A 12 -8.51 21.27 25.73
N LEU A 13 -9.73 20.72 25.74
CA LEU A 13 -10.08 19.53 24.97
C LEU A 13 -9.89 19.74 23.47
N ARG A 14 -10.32 20.89 22.94
CA ARG A 14 -10.12 21.22 21.53
C ARG A 14 -8.62 21.30 21.20
N ALA A 15 -7.84 22.02 22.00
CA ALA A 15 -6.40 22.13 21.78
C ALA A 15 -5.70 20.76 21.79
N GLY A 16 -6.05 19.89 22.74
CA GLY A 16 -5.50 18.52 22.80
C GLY A 16 -5.92 17.65 21.60
N LEU A 17 -7.14 17.80 21.09
CA LEU A 17 -7.60 17.11 19.88
C LEU A 17 -6.87 17.60 18.64
N ASP A 18 -6.65 18.91 18.52
CA ASP A 18 -5.93 19.51 17.40
C ASP A 18 -4.47 19.04 17.39
N GLU A 19 -3.79 19.08 18.55
CA GLU A 19 -2.42 18.57 18.71
C GLU A 19 -2.32 17.08 18.40
N PHE A 20 -3.29 16.28 18.84
CA PHE A 20 -3.32 14.85 18.55
C PHE A 20 -3.58 14.57 17.05
N ALA A 21 -4.45 15.35 16.41
CA ALA A 21 -4.67 15.24 14.97
C ALA A 21 -3.41 15.55 14.18
N ASP A 22 -2.68 16.62 14.54
CA ASP A 22 -1.38 16.95 13.95
C ASP A 22 -0.36 15.85 14.17
N TYR A 23 -0.32 15.28 15.39
CA TYR A 23 0.55 14.15 15.69
C TYR A 23 0.27 12.94 14.79
N LEU A 24 -1.00 12.60 14.55
CA LEU A 24 -1.39 11.50 13.65
C LEU A 24 -1.02 11.80 12.20
N VAL A 25 -1.23 13.04 11.73
CA VAL A 25 -0.88 13.45 10.37
C VAL A 25 0.63 13.30 10.16
N ASP A 26 1.44 13.88 11.04
CA ASP A 26 2.89 13.97 10.86
C ASP A 26 3.61 12.64 11.08
N ASN A 27 3.10 11.78 11.96
CA ASN A 27 3.77 10.53 12.32
C ASN A 27 3.17 9.29 11.67
N PHE A 28 2.00 9.37 11.05
CA PHE A 28 1.35 8.21 10.44
C PHE A 28 0.78 8.50 9.05
N PHE A 29 -0.22 9.37 8.92
CA PHE A 29 -0.96 9.51 7.65
C PHE A 29 -0.15 10.10 6.50
N LEU A 30 0.62 11.17 6.74
CA LEU A 30 1.50 11.75 5.72
C LEU A 30 2.59 10.75 5.30
N PRO A 31 3.34 10.13 6.24
CA PRO A 31 4.36 9.15 5.88
C PRO A 31 3.84 7.92 5.12
N ILE A 32 2.69 7.34 5.51
CA ILE A 32 2.16 6.16 4.79
C ILE A 32 1.72 6.50 3.37
N LYS A 33 1.09 7.66 3.16
CA LYS A 33 0.64 8.09 1.83
C LYS A 33 1.82 8.46 0.92
N ALA A 34 2.91 8.96 1.50
CA ALA A 34 4.14 9.17 0.75
C ALA A 34 4.85 7.86 0.37
N SER A 35 4.81 6.84 1.24
CA SER A 35 5.42 5.53 0.98
C SER A 35 4.75 4.77 -0.17
N THR A 36 3.42 4.85 -0.31
CA THR A 36 2.70 4.12 -1.37
C THR A 36 3.10 4.59 -2.76
N LYS A 37 3.32 5.91 -2.94
CA LYS A 37 3.80 6.51 -4.20
C LYS A 37 5.20 6.07 -4.62
N LYS A 38 6.01 5.52 -3.69
CA LYS A 38 7.41 5.15 -3.90
C LYS A 38 7.65 3.65 -4.06
N THR A 39 6.60 2.82 -3.99
CA THR A 39 6.74 1.35 -3.99
C THR A 39 7.37 0.89 -5.32
N PRO A 40 8.65 0.44 -5.34
CA PRO A 40 9.31 0.09 -6.60
C PRO A 40 8.68 -1.17 -7.19
N GLN A 41 8.32 -1.13 -8.48
CA GLN A 41 7.96 -2.36 -9.19
C GLN A 41 9.23 -3.16 -9.50
N PRO A 42 9.30 -4.47 -9.16
CA PRO A 42 10.47 -5.26 -9.52
C PRO A 42 10.52 -5.49 -11.04
N THR A 43 11.71 -5.34 -11.60
CA THR A 43 12.05 -5.89 -12.91
C THR A 43 12.08 -7.43 -12.87
N PRO A 44 11.98 -8.13 -14.02
CA PRO A 44 11.90 -9.60 -14.05
C PRO A 44 13.04 -10.28 -13.29
N ALA A 45 12.76 -11.45 -12.68
CA ALA A 45 13.67 -12.19 -11.79
C ALA A 45 15.07 -12.48 -12.36
N SER A 46 15.23 -12.48 -13.68
CA SER A 46 16.55 -12.60 -14.35
C SER A 46 17.47 -11.40 -14.12
N HIS A 47 16.92 -10.19 -13.93
CA HIS A 47 17.69 -8.97 -13.65
C HIS A 47 18.18 -8.92 -12.20
N SER A 48 17.38 -9.42 -11.25
CA SER A 48 17.77 -9.52 -9.83
C SER A 48 18.96 -10.46 -9.62
N ALA A 49 19.08 -11.51 -10.44
CA ALA A 49 20.20 -12.45 -10.38
C ALA A 49 21.56 -11.82 -10.74
N VAL A 50 21.58 -10.72 -11.49
CA VAL A 50 22.82 -9.98 -11.84
C VAL A 50 23.29 -9.10 -10.68
N MET A 51 22.36 -8.55 -9.88
CA MET A 51 22.68 -7.77 -8.67
C MET A 51 23.27 -8.63 -7.53
N ARG A 52 23.18 -9.95 -7.65
CA ARG A 52 23.67 -10.98 -6.71
C ARG A 52 25.17 -10.90 -6.43
N THR A 53 25.98 -10.36 -7.35
CA THR A 53 27.45 -10.37 -7.21
C THR A 53 28.01 -9.22 -6.36
N GLN A 54 27.19 -8.26 -5.91
CA GLN A 54 27.70 -7.04 -5.27
C GLN A 54 27.36 -6.85 -3.78
N ARG A 55 26.51 -7.65 -3.15
CA ARG A 55 26.10 -7.40 -1.74
C ARG A 55 26.14 -8.64 -0.87
N GLN A 56 27.10 -8.66 0.07
CA GLN A 56 27.18 -9.66 1.14
C GLN A 56 26.25 -9.27 2.30
N GLY A 57 25.39 -10.22 2.69
CA GLY A 57 25.03 -10.53 4.08
C GLY A 57 24.45 -9.43 4.97
N HIS A 58 23.20 -9.01 4.74
CA HIS A 58 22.29 -8.52 5.80
C HIS A 58 20.82 -8.83 5.39
N VAL A 59 20.01 -9.35 6.32
CA VAL A 59 18.58 -9.65 6.09
C VAL A 59 17.78 -8.34 6.14
N PHE A 60 17.72 -7.63 5.02
CA PHE A 60 16.93 -6.40 4.90
C PHE A 60 15.51 -6.72 4.39
N SER A 61 14.52 -5.89 4.71
CA SER A 61 13.18 -5.92 4.09
C SER A 61 13.20 -5.15 2.77
N GLY A 62 12.38 -5.54 1.79
CA GLY A 62 12.38 -4.86 0.49
C GLY A 62 13.65 -5.10 -0.37
N THR A 63 14.38 -6.21 -0.16
CA THR A 63 15.45 -6.58 -1.12
C THR A 63 14.82 -6.97 -2.47
N PRO A 64 15.51 -6.75 -3.60
CA PRO A 64 14.98 -7.12 -4.92
C PRO A 64 14.51 -8.58 -5.01
N GLU A 65 15.16 -9.51 -4.32
CA GLU A 65 14.83 -10.93 -4.30
C GLU A 65 13.53 -11.20 -3.53
N ARG A 66 13.34 -10.52 -2.40
CA ARG A 66 12.11 -10.65 -1.58
C ARG A 66 10.92 -10.07 -2.32
N ILE A 67 11.08 -8.90 -2.94
CA ILE A 67 10.04 -8.26 -3.73
C ILE A 67 9.68 -9.12 -4.95
N ALA A 68 10.67 -9.70 -5.64
CA ALA A 68 10.40 -10.62 -6.75
C ALA A 68 9.68 -11.91 -6.30
N SER A 69 10.05 -12.45 -5.14
CA SER A 69 9.42 -13.64 -4.55
C SER A 69 7.98 -13.35 -4.12
N LEU A 70 7.74 -12.23 -3.45
CA LEU A 70 6.40 -11.73 -3.10
C LEU A 70 5.53 -11.59 -4.35
N ARG A 71 6.07 -10.97 -5.41
CA ARG A 71 5.36 -10.80 -6.68
C ARG A 71 4.95 -12.14 -7.29
N GLY A 72 5.88 -13.09 -7.36
CA GLY A 72 5.59 -14.44 -7.88
C GLY A 72 4.52 -15.15 -7.07
N ALA A 73 4.61 -15.10 -5.75
CA ALA A 73 3.62 -15.71 -4.85
C ALA A 73 2.23 -15.09 -5.01
N CYS A 74 2.12 -13.76 -5.09
CA CYS A 74 0.85 -13.07 -5.26
C CYS A 74 0.21 -13.37 -6.63
N LEU A 75 1.00 -13.34 -7.72
CA LEU A 75 0.50 -13.69 -9.05
C LEU A 75 -0.03 -15.13 -9.09
N MET A 76 0.68 -16.08 -8.48
CA MET A 76 0.24 -17.47 -8.39
C MET A 76 -1.05 -17.61 -7.57
N ARG A 77 -1.09 -17.01 -6.38
CA ARG A 77 -2.29 -16.99 -5.51
C ARG A 77 -3.49 -16.41 -6.24
N ASP A 78 -3.30 -15.28 -6.89
CA ASP A 78 -4.36 -14.50 -7.55
C ASP A 78 -4.66 -14.99 -8.97
N ARG A 79 -4.12 -16.16 -9.35
CA ARG A 79 -4.32 -16.81 -10.65
C ARG A 79 -3.98 -15.92 -11.84
N TYR A 80 -2.94 -15.10 -11.71
CA TYR A 80 -2.49 -14.12 -12.69
C TYR A 80 -3.61 -13.14 -13.07
N ARG A 81 -4.46 -12.76 -12.12
CA ARG A 81 -5.53 -11.79 -12.33
C ARG A 81 -5.45 -10.68 -11.31
N CYS A 82 -5.86 -9.49 -11.72
CA CYS A 82 -6.20 -8.45 -10.76
C CYS A 82 -7.34 -8.94 -9.85
N VAL A 83 -7.18 -8.77 -8.53
CA VAL A 83 -8.18 -9.23 -7.55
C VAL A 83 -9.51 -8.48 -7.66
N ILE A 84 -9.49 -7.25 -8.18
CA ILE A 84 -10.66 -6.38 -8.36
C ILE A 84 -11.26 -6.55 -9.76
N SER A 85 -10.55 -6.14 -10.82
CA SER A 85 -11.07 -6.13 -12.19
C SER A 85 -11.14 -7.51 -12.86
N ARG A 86 -10.45 -8.51 -12.31
CA ARG A 86 -10.27 -9.86 -12.89
C ARG A 86 -9.55 -9.90 -14.24
N LYS A 87 -9.05 -8.76 -14.73
CA LYS A 87 -8.20 -8.69 -15.93
C LYS A 87 -6.98 -9.58 -15.73
N PHE A 88 -6.68 -10.39 -16.76
CA PHE A 88 -5.59 -11.36 -16.73
C PHE A 88 -4.25 -10.68 -17.06
N ASP A 89 -3.15 -11.18 -16.49
CA ASP A 89 -1.83 -10.61 -16.71
C ASP A 89 -1.42 -10.72 -18.17
N LYS A 90 -1.17 -9.56 -18.79
CA LYS A 90 -0.84 -9.46 -20.20
C LYS A 90 0.52 -10.09 -20.52
N ALA A 91 1.48 -10.00 -19.61
CA ALA A 91 2.81 -10.59 -19.81
C ALA A 91 2.74 -12.13 -19.78
N GLU A 92 2.02 -12.68 -18.81
CA GLU A 92 1.78 -14.13 -18.71
C GLU A 92 0.98 -14.65 -19.90
N ALA A 93 -0.08 -13.93 -20.31
CA ALA A 93 -0.85 -14.29 -21.50
C ALA A 93 0.05 -14.40 -22.74
N LEU A 94 0.91 -13.40 -22.96
CA LEU A 94 1.85 -13.39 -24.09
C LEU A 94 2.83 -14.57 -24.04
N GLN A 95 3.33 -14.93 -22.85
CA GLN A 95 4.18 -16.12 -22.70
C GLN A 95 3.42 -17.42 -23.00
N ARG A 96 2.13 -17.51 -22.66
CA ARG A 96 1.32 -18.69 -22.98
C ARG A 96 1.02 -18.78 -24.47
N TYR A 97 0.64 -17.68 -25.11
CA TYR A 97 0.43 -17.63 -26.56
C TYR A 97 1.67 -18.09 -27.33
N ARG A 98 2.88 -17.76 -26.86
CA ARG A 98 4.14 -18.18 -27.50
C ARG A 98 4.47 -19.67 -27.31
N ARG A 99 3.99 -20.30 -26.24
CA ARG A 99 4.32 -21.69 -25.85
C ARG A 99 3.20 -22.69 -26.15
N HIS A 100 2.09 -22.21 -26.69
CA HIS A 100 0.87 -22.99 -26.82
C HIS A 100 0.94 -23.99 -27.98
N ASP A 101 0.20 -25.10 -27.86
CA ASP A 101 0.06 -26.20 -28.83
C ASP A 101 -1.08 -25.94 -29.85
N GLU A 102 -1.94 -26.92 -30.17
CA GLU A 102 -3.10 -26.70 -31.06
C GLU A 102 -4.37 -26.26 -30.30
N THR A 103 -4.44 -26.46 -28.98
CA THR A 103 -5.68 -26.39 -28.17
C THR A 103 -6.13 -25.00 -27.64
N GLY A 104 -5.51 -23.92 -28.11
CA GLY A 104 -5.47 -22.55 -27.53
C GLY A 104 -4.79 -22.41 -26.14
N PRO A 105 -4.14 -21.26 -25.82
CA PRO A 105 -3.63 -21.03 -24.47
C PRO A 105 -4.78 -20.88 -23.47
N ARG A 106 -4.56 -21.37 -22.26
CA ARG A 106 -5.59 -21.44 -21.21
C ARG A 106 -5.12 -20.79 -19.92
N ASP A 107 -6.07 -20.36 -19.10
CA ASP A 107 -5.82 -19.88 -17.74
C ASP A 107 -5.66 -21.04 -16.73
N GLN A 108 -5.52 -20.69 -15.45
CA GLN A 108 -5.33 -21.61 -14.33
C GLN A 108 -6.51 -22.56 -14.12
N ASP A 109 -7.69 -22.18 -14.60
CA ASP A 109 -8.92 -22.95 -14.50
C ASP A 109 -9.22 -23.73 -15.80
N GLY A 110 -8.31 -23.68 -16.77
CA GLY A 110 -8.43 -24.35 -18.06
C GLY A 110 -9.30 -23.61 -19.06
N ALA A 111 -9.78 -22.40 -18.75
CA ALA A 111 -10.58 -21.60 -19.65
C ALA A 111 -9.69 -20.97 -20.75
N PRO A 112 -10.15 -20.88 -22.01
CA PRO A 112 -9.38 -20.25 -23.07
C PRO A 112 -9.07 -18.77 -22.73
N LEU A 113 -7.85 -18.31 -23.06
CA LEU A 113 -7.50 -16.89 -22.91
C LEU A 113 -8.18 -16.00 -23.96
N LYS A 114 -8.59 -16.58 -25.10
CA LYS A 114 -9.30 -15.85 -26.15
C LYS A 114 -10.60 -15.24 -25.60
N GLY A 115 -10.79 -13.94 -25.82
CA GLY A 115 -11.97 -13.20 -25.38
C GLY A 115 -11.92 -12.70 -23.93
N GLN A 116 -10.84 -12.99 -23.20
CA GLN A 116 -10.61 -12.39 -21.88
C GLN A 116 -10.04 -10.97 -22.01
N SER A 117 -10.19 -10.18 -20.94
CA SER A 117 -9.57 -8.86 -20.81
C SER A 117 -8.18 -8.97 -20.18
N PHE A 118 -7.24 -8.16 -20.65
CA PHE A 118 -5.84 -8.20 -20.23
C PHE A 118 -5.37 -6.85 -19.71
N ALA A 119 -4.49 -6.87 -18.71
CA ALA A 119 -3.78 -5.70 -18.20
C ALA A 119 -2.40 -6.11 -17.69
N TYR A 120 -1.46 -5.17 -17.60
CA TYR A 120 -0.24 -5.42 -16.82
C TYR A 120 -0.59 -5.40 -15.34
N LEU A 121 -0.11 -6.40 -14.61
CA LEU A 121 -0.36 -6.50 -13.18
C LEU A 121 0.84 -6.04 -12.36
N GLU A 122 0.53 -5.45 -11.22
CA GLU A 122 1.44 -4.99 -10.18
C GLU A 122 1.06 -5.64 -8.87
N VAL A 123 2.02 -5.70 -7.94
CA VAL A 123 1.78 -6.19 -6.59
C VAL A 123 1.92 -5.02 -5.64
N ALA A 124 0.82 -4.75 -4.94
CA ALA A 124 0.67 -3.66 -4.01
C ALA A 124 0.66 -4.19 -2.59
N HIS A 125 1.45 -3.61 -1.69
CA HIS A 125 1.28 -3.89 -0.27
C HIS A 125 -0.05 -3.31 0.24
N ILE A 126 -0.73 -4.02 1.15
CA ILE A 126 -1.98 -3.56 1.79
C ILE A 126 -1.66 -2.41 2.73
N LEU A 127 -0.71 -2.61 3.63
CA LEU A 127 -0.08 -1.53 4.38
C LEU A 127 1.36 -1.37 3.87
N PRO A 128 1.76 -0.15 3.46
CA PRO A 128 3.09 0.10 2.92
C PRO A 128 4.16 -0.05 4.01
N HIS A 129 5.42 -0.07 3.58
CA HIS A 129 6.54 0.06 4.50
C HIS A 129 6.40 1.35 5.32
N LEU A 130 6.33 1.21 6.64
CA LEU A 130 6.42 2.36 7.53
C LEU A 130 7.81 2.98 7.36
N PRO A 131 7.89 4.27 6.97
CA PRO A 131 9.17 4.89 6.69
C PRO A 131 10.03 4.90 7.95
N THR A 132 11.27 4.47 7.78
CA THR A 132 12.26 4.40 8.86
C THR A 132 13.21 5.58 8.65
N ARG A 133 13.28 6.57 9.56
CA ARG A 133 14.46 7.46 9.58
C ARG A 133 15.66 6.59 9.95
N LEU A 134 16.76 6.74 9.21
CA LEU A 134 18.01 6.11 9.59
C LEU A 134 18.59 6.89 10.77
N GLY A 135 18.40 6.38 11.99
CA GLY A 135 19.11 6.89 13.16
C GLY A 135 20.59 6.49 13.07
N SER A 136 21.49 7.40 13.44
CA SER A 136 22.94 7.20 13.43
C SER A 136 23.44 6.10 14.39
N SER A 137 22.57 5.53 15.23
CA SER A 137 22.91 4.66 16.37
C SER A 137 22.38 3.22 16.28
N GLY A 138 21.61 2.85 15.24
CA GLY A 138 21.01 1.51 15.14
C GLY A 138 19.78 1.28 16.03
N GLU A 139 19.28 2.31 16.73
CA GLU A 139 18.01 2.29 17.45
C GLU A 139 16.80 2.50 16.52
N LEU A 140 15.63 1.98 16.90
CA LEU A 140 14.37 2.26 16.18
C LEU A 140 14.10 3.76 16.24
N ASN A 141 14.07 4.39 15.07
CA ASN A 141 13.74 5.80 14.95
C ASN A 141 12.42 6.15 15.67
N PRO A 142 12.36 7.22 16.50
CA PRO A 142 11.16 7.66 17.18
C PRO A 142 9.91 7.77 16.30
N SER A 143 10.06 8.20 15.04
CA SER A 143 8.94 8.31 14.11
C SER A 143 8.39 6.94 13.66
N LYS A 144 9.24 5.90 13.60
CA LYS A 144 8.78 4.53 13.36
C LYS A 144 8.08 3.95 14.59
N VAL A 145 8.59 4.24 15.79
CA VAL A 145 7.95 3.84 17.05
C VAL A 145 6.56 4.47 17.17
N ALA A 146 6.44 5.77 16.87
CA ALA A 146 5.16 6.47 16.81
C ALA A 146 4.20 5.85 15.80
N ALA A 147 4.65 5.60 14.56
CA ALA A 147 3.82 4.99 13.53
C ALA A 147 3.31 3.60 13.92
N LEU A 148 4.15 2.76 14.55
CA LEU A 148 3.76 1.44 15.05
C LEU A 148 2.79 1.53 16.23
N ALA A 149 2.98 2.51 17.13
CA ALA A 149 2.06 2.76 18.23
C ALA A 149 0.68 3.17 17.71
N ILE A 150 0.63 4.10 16.75
CA ILE A 150 -0.61 4.53 16.09
C ILE A 150 -1.26 3.34 15.36
N LEU A 151 -0.50 2.51 14.65
CA LEU A 151 -1.03 1.31 14.01
C LEU A 151 -1.70 0.35 15.01
N ASN A 152 -1.11 0.19 16.20
CA ASN A 152 -1.70 -0.63 17.26
C ASN A 152 -2.95 0.01 17.91
N MET A 153 -3.19 1.32 17.72
CA MET A 153 -4.46 1.95 18.10
C MET A 153 -5.61 1.53 17.18
N PHE A 154 -5.33 1.25 15.90
CA PHE A 154 -6.33 0.70 14.98
C PHE A 154 -6.67 -0.75 15.32
N ASP A 155 -5.64 -1.56 15.53
CA ASP A 155 -5.78 -2.99 15.75
C ASP A 155 -4.58 -3.52 16.54
N SER A 156 -4.83 -3.99 17.77
CA SER A 156 -3.77 -4.40 18.69
C SER A 156 -2.93 -5.55 18.10
N GLY A 157 -1.62 -5.33 17.99
CA GLY A 157 -0.67 -6.30 17.45
C GLY A 157 -0.58 -6.28 15.92
N ALA A 158 -1.23 -5.34 15.22
CA ALA A 158 -1.07 -5.17 13.78
C ALA A 158 0.36 -4.80 13.37
N ALA A 159 1.11 -4.13 14.25
CA ALA A 159 2.54 -3.86 14.05
C ALA A 159 3.33 -5.13 13.67
N TYR A 160 3.12 -6.23 14.40
CA TYR A 160 3.81 -7.49 14.15
C TYR A 160 3.51 -8.10 12.79
N LEU A 161 2.38 -7.76 12.16
CA LEU A 161 2.01 -8.27 10.84
C LEU A 161 2.82 -7.63 9.71
N ILE A 162 3.46 -6.49 9.97
CA ILE A 162 4.16 -5.69 8.97
C ILE A 162 5.59 -5.30 9.38
N GLU A 163 6.11 -5.91 10.44
CA GLU A 163 7.47 -5.65 10.91
C GLU A 163 8.49 -6.62 10.33
N GLY A 164 9.73 -6.13 10.17
CA GLY A 164 10.86 -6.95 9.78
C GLY A 164 10.62 -7.72 8.48
N VAL A 165 10.67 -9.05 8.56
CA VAL A 165 10.49 -9.89 7.39
C VAL A 165 9.02 -10.07 6.99
N ASP A 166 8.07 -9.71 7.85
CA ASP A 166 6.65 -9.99 7.66
C ASP A 166 5.96 -8.97 6.74
N ILE A 167 6.59 -7.79 6.54
CA ILE A 167 6.14 -6.76 5.59
C ILE A 167 5.99 -7.30 4.16
N ASP A 168 6.90 -8.18 3.72
CA ASP A 168 6.91 -8.76 2.37
C ASP A 168 6.21 -10.12 2.32
N ARG A 169 5.28 -10.40 3.24
CA ARG A 169 4.46 -11.61 3.15
C ARG A 169 3.29 -11.42 2.19
N PRO A 170 2.88 -12.47 1.46
CA PRO A 170 1.70 -12.42 0.59
C PRO A 170 0.43 -11.94 1.29
N GLY A 171 0.29 -12.20 2.60
CA GLY A 171 -0.84 -11.72 3.39
C GLY A 171 -0.94 -10.20 3.51
N ASN A 172 0.15 -9.46 3.31
CA ASN A 172 0.17 -7.99 3.23
C ASN A 172 0.21 -7.49 1.78
N ALA A 173 -0.21 -8.27 0.78
CA ALA A 173 -0.13 -7.85 -0.62
C ALA A 173 -1.28 -8.31 -1.51
N LEU A 174 -1.56 -7.53 -2.55
CA LEU A 174 -2.61 -7.73 -3.55
C LEU A 174 -2.05 -7.61 -4.97
N THR A 175 -2.57 -8.42 -5.89
CA THR A 175 -2.31 -8.26 -7.33
C THR A 175 -3.34 -7.30 -7.93
N LEU A 176 -2.89 -6.16 -8.47
CA LEU A 176 -3.73 -5.09 -9.00
C LEU A 176 -3.31 -4.72 -10.43
N THR A 177 -4.21 -4.12 -11.21
CA THR A 177 -3.78 -3.38 -12.41
C THR A 177 -3.17 -2.06 -12.00
N GLN A 178 -2.35 -1.45 -12.85
CA GLN A 178 -1.69 -0.17 -12.56
C GLN A 178 -2.62 0.92 -12.01
N ASN A 179 -3.76 1.20 -12.65
CA ASN A 179 -4.71 2.23 -12.17
C ASN A 179 -5.23 1.91 -10.76
N LEU A 180 -5.76 0.70 -10.57
CA LEU A 180 -6.22 0.24 -9.26
C LEU A 180 -5.11 0.20 -8.20
N HIS A 181 -3.85 -0.04 -8.57
CA HIS A 181 -2.73 0.05 -7.63
C HIS A 181 -2.54 1.50 -7.15
N ILE A 182 -2.57 2.47 -8.07
CA ILE A 182 -2.51 3.90 -7.72
C ILE A 182 -3.68 4.26 -6.80
N SER A 183 -4.92 4.00 -7.22
CA SER A 183 -6.12 4.32 -6.44
C SER A 183 -6.15 3.62 -5.07
N PHE A 184 -5.66 2.39 -4.97
CA PHE A 184 -5.55 1.66 -3.69
C PHE A 184 -4.45 2.24 -2.79
N GLY A 185 -3.30 2.59 -3.35
CA GLY A 185 -2.18 3.22 -2.64
C GLY A 185 -2.48 4.65 -2.18
N ASP A 186 -3.34 5.38 -2.89
CA ASP A 186 -3.85 6.69 -2.49
C ASP A 186 -5.02 6.61 -1.51
N PHE A 187 -5.36 5.40 -1.05
CA PHE A 187 -6.48 5.12 -0.15
C PHE A 187 -7.84 5.57 -0.69
N GLN A 188 -7.99 5.59 -2.01
CA GLN A 188 -9.25 5.92 -2.68
C GLN A 188 -10.14 4.68 -2.86
N VAL A 189 -9.52 3.52 -3.14
CA VAL A 189 -10.22 2.22 -3.25
C VAL A 189 -10.01 1.40 -1.99
N PHE A 190 -11.07 0.82 -1.42
CA PHE A 190 -11.02 0.05 -0.18
C PHE A 190 -11.88 -1.22 -0.21
N PHE A 191 -11.61 -2.13 0.71
CA PHE A 191 -12.27 -3.45 0.81
C PHE A 191 -13.15 -3.52 2.05
N GLU A 192 -14.46 -3.61 1.86
CA GLU A 192 -15.45 -3.78 2.92
C GLU A 192 -15.88 -5.25 3.04
N PRO A 193 -15.81 -5.88 4.22
CA PRO A 193 -16.27 -7.25 4.40
C PRO A 193 -17.73 -7.42 3.97
N ASN A 194 -18.02 -8.43 3.15
CA ASN A 194 -19.39 -8.70 2.70
C ASN A 194 -20.08 -9.70 3.64
N GLY A 195 -20.60 -9.18 4.76
CA GLY A 195 -21.23 -10.00 5.78
C GLY A 195 -20.26 -10.97 6.46
N ASN A 196 -20.69 -12.22 6.66
CA ASN A 196 -19.91 -13.25 7.35
C ASN A 196 -19.16 -14.19 6.39
N GLU A 197 -19.20 -13.92 5.08
CA GLU A 197 -18.56 -14.79 4.09
C GLU A 197 -17.03 -14.60 4.08
N PRO A 198 -16.24 -15.65 4.38
CA PRO A 198 -14.79 -15.52 4.45
C PRO A 198 -14.19 -15.07 3.13
N HIS A 199 -13.29 -14.09 3.19
CA HIS A 199 -12.58 -13.52 2.04
C HIS A 199 -13.48 -12.94 0.93
N MET A 200 -14.75 -12.63 1.24
CA MET A 200 -15.62 -11.90 0.32
C MET A 200 -15.71 -10.44 0.74
N TYR A 201 -15.49 -9.55 -0.23
CA TYR A 201 -15.48 -8.12 -0.03
C TYR A 201 -16.33 -7.40 -1.06
N ARG A 202 -17.07 -6.39 -0.61
CA ARG A 202 -17.52 -5.30 -1.46
C ARG A 202 -16.36 -4.32 -1.56
N ILE A 203 -15.92 -4.05 -2.78
CA ILE A 203 -14.84 -3.14 -3.08
C ILE A 203 -15.47 -1.88 -3.63
N ASP A 204 -15.14 -0.74 -3.03
CA ASP A 204 -15.74 0.55 -3.34
C ASP A 204 -14.66 1.64 -3.41
N THR A 205 -15.05 2.85 -3.80
CA THR A 205 -14.15 3.98 -4.01
C THR A 205 -14.72 5.30 -3.50
N PHE A 206 -13.82 6.19 -3.08
CA PHE A 206 -14.13 7.61 -2.82
C PHE A 206 -13.95 8.50 -4.06
N LEU A 207 -13.46 7.95 -5.17
CA LEU A 207 -13.34 8.69 -6.42
C LEU A 207 -14.73 9.03 -6.99
N PRO A 208 -14.85 10.17 -7.69
CA PRO A 208 -16.02 10.49 -8.49
C PRO A 208 -16.44 9.35 -9.43
N PRO A 209 -17.75 9.22 -9.73
CA PRO A 209 -18.25 8.21 -10.66
C PRO A 209 -17.50 8.23 -12.00
N ASN A 210 -17.28 7.05 -12.56
CA ASN A 210 -16.59 6.80 -13.84
C ASN A 210 -15.07 7.02 -13.86
N LEU A 211 -14.43 7.49 -12.79
CA LEU A 211 -12.96 7.57 -12.74
C LEU A 211 -12.29 6.20 -12.49
N GLU A 212 -13.01 5.27 -11.86
CA GLU A 212 -12.55 3.90 -11.65
C GLU A 212 -13.65 2.92 -12.12
N GLU A 213 -13.60 2.53 -13.39
CA GLU A 213 -14.66 1.72 -14.04
C GLU A 213 -14.80 0.30 -13.49
N ASP A 214 -13.77 -0.21 -12.80
CA ASP A 214 -13.74 -1.57 -12.27
C ASP A 214 -14.40 -1.68 -10.86
N VAL A 215 -14.91 -0.58 -10.29
CA VAL A 215 -15.58 -0.50 -8.97
C VAL A 215 -16.87 0.36 -9.04
N PRO A 216 -17.88 0.15 -8.17
CA PRO A 216 -17.94 -0.82 -7.09
C PRO A 216 -18.15 -2.26 -7.59
N VAL A 217 -17.62 -3.22 -6.85
CA VAL A 217 -17.74 -4.64 -7.22
C VAL A 217 -17.64 -5.56 -6.01
N THR A 218 -18.33 -6.71 -6.04
CA THR A 218 -18.15 -7.76 -5.03
C THR A 218 -17.20 -8.85 -5.53
N ARG A 219 -16.23 -9.23 -4.69
CA ARG A 219 -15.21 -10.23 -5.02
C ARG A 219 -14.92 -11.15 -3.85
N THR A 220 -14.86 -12.45 -4.14
CA THR A 220 -14.19 -13.43 -3.30
C THR A 220 -12.71 -13.47 -3.69
N LEU A 221 -11.81 -13.22 -2.74
CA LEU A 221 -10.37 -13.29 -2.99
C LEU A 221 -9.93 -14.75 -3.18
N TYR A 222 -8.93 -14.96 -4.02
CA TYR A 222 -8.45 -16.30 -4.33
C TYR A 222 -7.64 -16.89 -3.17
N LEU A 223 -7.79 -18.20 -3.00
CA LEU A 223 -7.06 -19.01 -2.03
C LEU A 223 -6.33 -20.11 -2.81
N THR A 224 -5.08 -20.40 -2.47
CA THR A 224 -4.42 -21.58 -3.04
C THR A 224 -5.06 -22.84 -2.47
N LYS A 225 -5.18 -23.89 -3.30
CA LYS A 225 -5.86 -25.15 -2.92
C LYS A 225 -5.22 -25.81 -1.70
N ASP A 226 -3.91 -25.74 -1.62
CA ASP A 226 -3.05 -26.29 -0.58
C ASP A 226 -2.81 -25.31 0.60
N ARG A 227 -3.32 -24.07 0.50
CA ARG A 227 -3.07 -22.99 1.47
C ARG A 227 -1.57 -22.69 1.70
N SER A 228 -0.71 -23.00 0.73
CA SER A 228 0.73 -22.74 0.83
C SER A 228 1.10 -21.26 0.70
N ILE A 229 0.21 -20.43 0.14
CA ILE A 229 0.40 -18.98 0.03
C ILE A 229 -0.68 -18.28 0.82
N ASP A 230 -0.26 -17.43 1.77
CA ASP A 230 -1.16 -16.69 2.63
C ASP A 230 -2.15 -15.83 1.81
N PRO A 231 -3.45 -15.88 2.14
CA PRO A 231 -4.42 -14.98 1.55
C PRO A 231 -4.22 -13.56 2.06
N PRO A 232 -4.72 -12.54 1.33
CA PRO A 232 -4.77 -11.18 1.84
C PRO A 232 -5.41 -11.15 3.23
N SER A 233 -4.70 -10.54 4.19
CA SER A 233 -5.08 -10.55 5.59
C SER A 233 -6.34 -9.71 5.79
N PRO A 234 -7.43 -10.29 6.34
CA PRO A 234 -8.64 -9.52 6.65
C PRO A 234 -8.36 -8.37 7.64
N ARG A 235 -7.43 -8.56 8.58
CA ARG A 235 -7.02 -7.51 9.54
C ARG A 235 -6.36 -6.34 8.83
N LEU A 236 -5.41 -6.61 7.93
CA LEU A 236 -4.72 -5.54 7.20
C LEU A 236 -5.66 -4.80 6.25
N LEU A 237 -6.58 -5.50 5.58
CA LEU A 237 -7.61 -4.88 4.75
C LEU A 237 -8.56 -4.00 5.58
N ALA A 238 -8.94 -4.43 6.79
CA ALA A 238 -9.76 -3.63 7.69
C ALA A 238 -9.05 -2.35 8.14
N ILE A 239 -7.74 -2.43 8.46
CA ILE A 239 -6.92 -1.27 8.80
C ILE A 239 -6.81 -0.32 7.61
N HIS A 240 -6.49 -0.83 6.41
CA HIS A 240 -6.43 -0.02 5.18
C HIS A 240 -7.76 0.71 4.93
N ARG A 241 -8.91 0.01 5.04
CA ARG A 241 -10.24 0.62 4.95
C ARG A 241 -10.44 1.70 6.00
N ALA A 242 -10.08 1.46 7.26
CA ALA A 242 -10.22 2.46 8.32
C ALA A 242 -9.40 3.72 8.03
N ILE A 243 -8.16 3.56 7.56
CA ILE A 243 -7.30 4.68 7.13
C ILE A 243 -7.95 5.44 5.97
N ALA A 244 -8.43 4.73 4.95
CA ALA A 244 -9.11 5.34 3.81
C ALA A 244 -10.32 6.20 4.23
N HIS A 245 -11.17 5.67 5.09
CA HIS A 245 -12.31 6.41 5.63
C HIS A 245 -11.88 7.63 6.45
N ILE A 246 -10.85 7.53 7.30
CA ILE A 246 -10.36 8.67 8.08
C ILE A 246 -9.83 9.76 7.15
N LEU A 247 -8.96 9.40 6.19
CA LEU A 247 -8.38 10.34 5.24
C LEU A 247 -9.45 11.07 4.43
N HIS A 248 -10.49 10.36 4.00
CA HIS A 248 -11.60 10.92 3.24
C HIS A 248 -12.50 11.81 4.11
N LEU A 249 -13.04 11.28 5.22
CA LEU A 249 -14.05 11.97 6.03
C LEU A 249 -13.50 13.19 6.78
N SER A 250 -12.20 13.20 7.09
CA SER A 250 -11.53 14.34 7.74
C SER A 250 -10.95 15.36 6.75
N ALA A 251 -11.04 15.10 5.44
CA ALA A 251 -10.31 15.83 4.39
C ALA A 251 -8.76 15.85 4.54
N ALA A 252 -8.20 15.12 5.52
CA ALA A 252 -6.75 15.02 5.70
C ALA A 252 -6.05 14.41 4.48
N GLY A 253 -6.73 13.52 3.75
CA GLY A 253 -6.20 12.93 2.52
C GLY A 253 -5.89 13.96 1.44
N GLU A 254 -6.82 14.88 1.17
CA GLU A 254 -6.66 15.96 0.19
C GLU A 254 -5.62 16.99 0.65
N TYR A 255 -5.61 17.29 1.94
CA TYR A 255 -4.62 18.17 2.54
C TYR A 255 -3.19 17.60 2.37
N ILE A 256 -2.99 16.32 2.66
CA ILE A 256 -1.72 15.63 2.45
C ILE A 256 -1.33 15.60 0.97
N ASP A 257 -2.29 15.37 0.06
CA ASP A 257 -2.00 15.36 -1.38
C ASP A 257 -1.46 16.69 -1.88
N LYS A 258 -1.99 17.81 -1.37
CA LYS A 258 -1.45 19.14 -1.66
C LYS A 258 0.00 19.29 -1.17
N ILE A 259 0.29 18.86 0.06
CA ILE A 259 1.66 18.90 0.60
C ILE A 259 2.62 18.10 -0.30
N LEU A 260 2.24 16.88 -0.68
CA LEU A 260 3.09 16.02 -1.51
C LEU A 260 3.26 16.59 -2.93
N SER A 261 2.21 17.12 -3.53
CA SER A 261 2.25 17.74 -4.86
C SER A 261 3.13 19.01 -4.89
N ASP A 262 3.02 19.88 -3.88
CA ASP A 262 3.89 21.07 -3.76
C ASP A 262 5.38 20.69 -3.65
N ALA A 263 5.68 19.57 -2.97
CA ALA A 263 7.04 19.04 -2.83
C ALA A 263 7.64 18.59 -4.18
N ASP A 264 6.81 18.02 -5.05
CA ASP A 264 7.20 17.43 -6.33
C ASP A 264 7.25 18.47 -7.47
N GLU A 265 6.32 19.44 -7.50
CA GLU A 265 6.16 20.36 -8.63
C GLU A 265 6.90 21.70 -8.48
N HIS A 266 6.96 22.29 -7.29
CA HIS A 266 7.31 23.71 -7.14
C HIS A 266 8.54 23.99 -6.27
N GLY A 267 8.96 23.04 -5.42
CA GLY A 267 9.83 23.38 -4.30
C GLY A 267 9.16 24.41 -3.38
N ILE A 268 9.95 25.16 -2.60
CA ILE A 268 9.43 26.14 -1.64
C ILE A 268 8.79 27.30 -2.40
N ARG A 269 7.46 27.47 -2.32
CA ARG A 269 6.77 28.62 -2.92
C ARG A 269 7.02 29.87 -2.08
N SER A 270 7.27 30.99 -2.75
CA SER A 270 7.62 32.27 -2.12
C SER A 270 6.42 33.04 -1.55
N ASP A 271 5.20 32.55 -1.75
CA ASP A 271 3.94 33.13 -1.28
C ASP A 271 3.58 32.73 0.16
N GLY A 272 4.37 31.87 0.80
CA GLY A 272 4.15 31.43 2.17
C GLY A 272 3.03 30.41 2.34
N SER A 273 2.41 29.92 1.25
CA SER A 273 1.39 28.87 1.32
C SER A 273 1.99 27.46 1.42
N THR A 274 3.31 27.34 1.30
CA THR A 274 4.03 26.09 1.47
C THR A 274 4.26 25.82 2.95
N GLU A 275 3.78 24.67 3.43
CA GLU A 275 4.05 24.13 4.78
C GLU A 275 5.52 23.70 4.90
N LEU A 276 6.41 24.69 4.94
CA LEU A 276 7.85 24.55 4.88
C LEU A 276 8.37 23.59 5.96
N HIS A 277 7.80 23.67 7.15
CA HIS A 277 8.19 22.83 8.28
C HIS A 277 7.95 21.35 7.99
N ARG A 278 6.76 21.00 7.47
CA ARG A 278 6.41 19.62 7.11
C ARG A 278 7.17 19.13 5.89
N LEU A 279 7.40 19.98 4.88
CA LEU A 279 8.25 19.63 3.74
C LEU A 279 9.72 19.43 4.12
N LEU A 280 10.27 20.26 5.00
CA LEU A 280 11.63 20.07 5.52
C LEU A 280 11.72 18.81 6.38
N GLN A 281 10.73 18.57 7.25
CA GLN A 281 10.63 17.34 8.04
C GLN A 281 10.54 16.09 7.15
N PHE A 282 9.78 16.16 6.05
CA PHE A 282 9.65 15.10 5.05
C PHE A 282 10.91 14.91 4.20
N ARG A 283 11.53 15.98 3.69
CA ARG A 283 12.78 15.92 2.90
C ARG A 283 13.96 15.42 3.73
N LEU A 284 14.02 15.78 5.01
CA LEU A 284 14.99 15.23 5.97
C LEU A 284 14.70 13.76 6.34
N GLN A 285 13.47 13.27 6.15
CA GLN A 285 13.13 11.85 6.25
C GLN A 285 13.53 11.06 4.99
N ASP A 286 13.56 11.70 3.82
CA ASP A 286 13.81 11.06 2.51
C ASP A 286 15.29 10.89 2.14
N TRP A 287 16.17 11.78 2.64
CA TRP A 287 17.62 11.73 2.38
C TRP A 287 18.36 10.48 2.94
N GLY A 288 17.65 9.54 3.57
CA GLY A 288 18.18 8.23 3.97
C GLY A 288 18.05 7.13 2.91
N VAL A 289 17.27 7.34 1.83
CA VAL A 289 17.11 6.35 0.75
C VAL A 289 17.86 6.84 -0.49
N GLY A 290 19.11 6.35 -0.59
CA GLY A 290 20.09 6.53 -1.65
C GLY A 290 19.69 7.29 -2.91
N GLN A 291 20.33 8.45 -3.11
CA GLN A 291 20.70 8.90 -4.45
C GLN A 291 21.46 7.78 -5.15
N VAL A 292 20.89 7.23 -6.21
CA VAL A 292 21.68 6.63 -7.28
C VAL A 292 21.73 7.69 -8.37
N HIS A 293 22.83 8.44 -8.37
CA HIS A 293 23.18 9.26 -9.51
C HIS A 293 23.29 8.36 -10.76
N SER A 294 22.72 8.88 -11.84
CA SER A 294 22.80 8.47 -13.25
C SER A 294 24.07 7.73 -13.66
#